data_AF-A0A8K0GMX8-F1
#
_entry.id   AF-A0A8K0GMX8-F1
#
_cell.length_a   1.000
_cell.length_b   1.000
_cell.length_c   1.000
_cell.angle_alpha   90.00
_cell.angle_beta   90.00
_cell.angle_gamma   90.00
#
_symmetry.space_group_name_H-M   'P 1'
#
loop_
_entity.id
_entity.type
_entity.pdbx_description
1 polymer ?
#
loop_
_entity_poly.entity_id
_entity_poly.type
_entity_poly.pdbx_seq_one_letter_code
_entity_poly.pdbx_strand_id
1 'polypeptide(L)'
;MASGGMNLEQQFANFSRYGDDKSDGKTITLTNVDKWLKQAQLLDGRKITNTDTGVCFNKMKKRTISFNQFVKFVEDLANTKRMDPDEIKKGLMDCGLPGADQKKDEKEEKKPPVRR
;
A
#
# COMPACT_ATOMS: atom_id res chain seq x y z
N MET A 1 17.95 -10.37 14.83
CA MET A 1 17.58 -9.08 14.19
C MET A 1 16.99 -9.40 12.83
N ALA A 2 15.68 -9.52 12.74
CA ALA A 2 15.00 -9.66 11.45
C ALA A 2 13.83 -8.70 11.50
N SER A 3 14.09 -7.48 11.03
CA SER A 3 13.07 -6.48 10.75
C SER A 3 12.21 -7.03 9.60
N GLY A 4 11.24 -7.88 9.93
CA GLY A 4 10.27 -8.44 9.00
C GLY A 4 9.22 -7.41 8.57
N GLY A 5 9.67 -6.23 8.15
CA GLY A 5 8.79 -5.22 7.57
C GLY A 5 8.39 -5.65 6.17
N MET A 6 7.08 -5.75 5.90
CA MET A 6 6.61 -5.96 4.53
C MET A 6 7.04 -4.77 3.67
N ASN A 7 7.70 -5.05 2.54
CA ASN A 7 8.15 -4.00 1.63
C ASN A 7 6.96 -3.43 0.84
N LEU A 8 7.10 -2.19 0.38
CA LEU A 8 6.06 -1.47 -0.36
C LEU A 8 5.65 -2.22 -1.63
N GLU A 9 6.58 -2.91 -2.30
CA GLU A 9 6.31 -3.79 -3.44
C GLU A 9 5.48 -5.02 -3.07
N GLN A 10 5.77 -5.64 -1.92
CA GLN A 10 5.02 -6.80 -1.45
C GLN A 10 3.60 -6.40 -1.05
N GLN A 11 3.45 -5.28 -0.34
CA GLN A 11 2.12 -4.76 -0.04
C GLN A 11 1.37 -4.38 -1.30
N PHE A 12 2.03 -3.71 -2.23
CA PHE A 12 1.44 -3.40 -3.52
C PHE A 12 0.91 -4.66 -4.22
N ALA A 13 1.70 -5.75 -4.26
CA ALA A 13 1.26 -7.01 -4.85
C ALA A 13 0.06 -7.63 -4.10
N ASN A 14 0.06 -7.57 -2.76
CA ASN A 14 -1.04 -8.07 -1.95
C ASN A 14 -2.33 -7.29 -2.24
N PHE A 15 -2.29 -5.95 -2.20
CA PHE A 15 -3.43 -5.08 -2.47
C PHE A 15 -3.86 -5.12 -3.94
N SER A 16 -2.92 -5.38 -4.86
CA SER A 16 -3.19 -5.56 -6.29
C SER A 16 -3.96 -6.84 -6.59
N ARG A 17 -3.70 -7.91 -5.84
CA ARG A 17 -4.42 -9.20 -5.95
C ARG A 17 -5.71 -9.23 -5.12
N TYR A 18 -5.86 -8.29 -4.20
CA TYR A 18 -7.04 -8.19 -3.36
C TYR A 18 -8.27 -7.78 -4.15
N GLY A 19 -9.28 -8.66 -4.19
CA GLY A 19 -10.55 -8.41 -4.88
C GLY A 19 -10.52 -8.64 -6.40
N ASP A 20 -9.38 -9.07 -6.98
CA ASP A 20 -9.26 -9.36 -8.40
C ASP A 20 -8.49 -10.67 -8.60
N ASP A 21 -9.23 -11.78 -8.68
CA ASP A 21 -8.72 -13.17 -8.78
C ASP A 21 -7.90 -13.41 -10.07
N LYS A 22 -8.06 -12.53 -11.07
CA LYS A 22 -7.34 -12.58 -12.35
C LYS A 22 -6.12 -11.67 -12.40
N SER A 23 -5.82 -10.95 -11.33
CA SER A 23 -4.76 -9.95 -11.31
C SER A 23 -3.41 -10.58 -10.94
N ASP A 24 -2.39 -10.35 -11.77
CA ASP A 24 -1.01 -10.84 -11.55
C ASP A 24 -0.29 -10.21 -10.35
N GLY A 25 -0.93 -9.31 -9.60
CA GLY A 25 -0.29 -8.54 -8.53
C GLY A 25 0.65 -7.43 -9.06
N LYS A 26 0.71 -7.23 -10.38
CA LYS A 26 1.61 -6.25 -11.04
C LYS A 26 1.02 -4.84 -11.16
N THR A 27 -0.30 -4.70 -11.05
CA THR A 27 -0.99 -3.41 -11.20
C THR A 27 -2.15 -3.23 -10.24
N ILE A 28 -2.24 -2.09 -9.55
CA ILE A 28 -3.28 -1.80 -8.57
C ILE A 28 -4.34 -0.85 -9.15
N THR A 29 -5.59 -0.96 -8.69
CA THR A 29 -6.71 -0.05 -9.02
C THR A 29 -6.81 1.10 -8.01
N LEU A 30 -7.47 2.20 -8.39
CA LEU A 30 -7.77 3.32 -7.47
C LEU A 30 -8.50 2.83 -6.22
N THR A 31 -9.51 1.98 -6.39
CA THR A 31 -10.28 1.41 -5.28
C THR A 31 -9.40 0.71 -4.25
N ASN A 32 -8.39 -0.04 -4.70
CA ASN A 32 -7.46 -0.73 -3.82
C ASN A 32 -6.44 0.23 -3.20
N VAL A 33 -5.99 1.26 -3.93
CA VAL A 33 -5.15 2.34 -3.41
C VAL A 33 -5.86 3.12 -2.31
N ASP A 34 -7.13 3.52 -2.51
CA ASP A 34 -7.91 4.25 -1.50
C ASP A 34 -8.14 3.37 -0.26
N LYS A 35 -8.43 2.07 -0.44
CA LYS A 35 -8.49 1.11 0.66
C LYS A 35 -7.17 1.03 1.43
N TRP A 36 -6.05 0.97 0.72
CA TRP A 36 -4.72 0.88 1.32
C TRP A 36 -4.37 2.15 2.10
N LEU A 37 -4.57 3.33 1.51
CA LEU A 37 -4.33 4.62 2.16
C LEU A 37 -5.25 4.83 3.37
N LYS A 38 -6.49 4.37 3.30
CA LYS A 38 -7.42 4.39 4.43
C LYS A 38 -6.98 3.44 5.55
N GLN A 39 -6.51 2.24 5.21
CA GLN A 39 -6.01 1.26 6.18
C GLN A 39 -4.68 1.72 6.83
N ALA A 40 -3.83 2.40 6.07
CA ALA A 40 -2.61 3.05 6.56
C ALA A 40 -2.87 4.32 7.39
N GLN A 41 -4.15 4.68 7.62
CA GLN A 41 -4.56 5.94 8.26
C GLN A 41 -3.98 7.21 7.61
N LEU A 42 -3.58 7.11 6.34
CA LEU A 42 -3.11 8.24 5.54
C LEU A 42 -4.30 9.05 5.00
N LEU A 43 -5.39 8.35 4.66
CA LEU A 43 -6.64 8.91 4.16
C LEU A 43 -7.59 9.28 5.32
N ASP A 44 -7.21 10.33 6.06
CA ASP A 44 -7.98 10.88 7.19
C ASP A 44 -8.99 11.97 6.75
N GLY A 45 -8.96 12.40 5.48
CA GLY A 45 -9.80 13.50 5.00
C GLY A 45 -9.31 14.90 5.39
N ARG A 46 -8.37 15.03 6.34
CA ARG A 46 -7.64 16.28 6.64
C ARG A 46 -6.34 16.39 5.87
N LYS A 47 -5.52 15.33 5.93
CA LYS A 47 -4.26 15.23 5.18
C LYS A 47 -4.57 14.74 3.77
N ILE A 48 -4.64 13.44 3.50
CA ILE A 48 -5.00 12.95 2.17
C ILE A 48 -6.52 12.79 2.07
N THR A 49 -7.11 13.26 0.97
CA THR A 49 -8.53 13.13 0.68
C THR A 49 -8.76 12.21 -0.53
N ASN A 50 -9.94 11.58 -0.60
CA ASN A 50 -10.36 10.81 -1.79
C ASN A 50 -10.37 11.67 -3.06
N THR A 51 -10.61 12.98 -2.94
CA THR A 51 -10.56 13.91 -4.08
C THR A 51 -9.12 14.03 -4.60
N ASP A 52 -8.14 14.19 -3.71
CA ASP A 52 -6.72 14.25 -4.08
C ASP A 52 -6.25 12.96 -4.75
N THR A 53 -6.50 11.80 -4.13
CA THR A 53 -6.13 10.50 -4.71
C THR A 53 -6.84 10.28 -6.04
N GLY A 54 -8.13 10.62 -6.13
CA GLY A 54 -8.88 10.55 -7.37
C GLY A 54 -8.30 11.44 -8.48
N VAL A 55 -7.90 12.67 -8.18
CA VAL A 55 -7.28 13.60 -9.14
C VAL A 55 -5.92 13.09 -9.60
N CYS A 56 -5.03 12.71 -8.68
CA CYS A 56 -3.70 12.16 -9.01
C CYS A 56 -3.82 10.87 -9.83
N PHE A 57 -4.82 10.02 -9.54
CA PHE A 57 -5.04 8.78 -10.30
C PHE A 57 -5.64 9.07 -11.68
N ASN A 58 -6.60 10.00 -11.78
CA ASN A 58 -7.19 10.40 -13.06
C ASN A 58 -6.18 11.06 -13.99
N LYS A 59 -5.18 11.77 -13.45
CA LYS A 59 -4.04 12.32 -14.20
C LYS A 59 -3.25 11.25 -14.95
N MET A 60 -3.18 10.03 -14.40
CA MET A 60 -2.51 8.89 -15.04
C MET A 60 -3.32 8.31 -16.21
N LYS A 61 -4.60 8.68 -16.36
CA LYS A 61 -5.54 8.19 -17.41
C LYS A 61 -5.58 6.67 -17.55
N LYS A 62 -5.33 5.94 -16.46
CA LYS A 62 -5.27 4.48 -16.42
C LYS A 62 -6.29 3.96 -15.43
N ARG A 63 -6.87 2.78 -15.72
CA ARG A 63 -7.75 2.06 -14.77
C ARG A 63 -6.95 1.32 -13.69
N THR A 64 -5.76 0.88 -14.05
CA THR A 64 -4.79 0.25 -13.14
C THR A 64 -3.40 0.83 -13.36
N ILE A 65 -2.62 0.97 -12.30
CA ILE A 65 -1.25 1.52 -12.35
C ILE A 65 -0.25 0.48 -11.84
N SER A 66 0.91 0.38 -12.47
CA SER A 66 2.01 -0.49 -12.03
C SER A 66 2.75 0.09 -10.82
N PHE A 67 3.60 -0.71 -10.16
CA PHE A 67 4.38 -0.24 -9.02
C PHE A 67 5.17 1.06 -9.28
N ASN A 68 5.88 1.16 -10.42
CA ASN A 68 6.62 2.37 -10.79
C ASN A 68 5.71 3.62 -10.90
N GLN A 69 4.49 3.42 -11.40
CA GLN A 69 3.48 4.47 -11.52
C GLN A 69 2.88 4.81 -10.16
N PHE A 70 2.72 3.82 -9.27
CA PHE A 70 2.28 4.02 -7.90
C PHE A 70 3.29 4.82 -7.08
N VAL A 71 4.59 4.57 -7.23
CA VAL A 71 5.63 5.39 -6.57
C VAL A 71 5.51 6.84 -7.00
N LYS A 72 5.38 7.11 -8.31
CA LYS A 72 5.15 8.47 -8.82
C LYS A 72 3.84 9.08 -8.31
N PHE A 73 2.79 8.28 -8.20
CA PHE A 73 1.52 8.71 -7.63
C PHE A 73 1.69 9.14 -6.17
N VAL A 74 2.40 8.34 -5.35
CA VAL A 74 2.70 8.69 -3.95
C VAL A 74 3.52 9.97 -3.87
N GLU A 75 4.50 10.16 -4.75
CA GLU A 75 5.28 11.40 -4.82
C GLU A 75 4.43 12.62 -5.22
N ASP A 76 3.59 12.51 -6.25
CA ASP A 76 2.70 13.59 -6.72
C ASP A 76 1.67 13.93 -5.63
N LEU A 77 1.14 12.92 -4.94
CA LEU A 77 0.23 13.07 -3.80
C LEU A 77 0.91 13.78 -2.61
N ALA A 78 2.13 13.36 -2.28
CA ALA A 78 2.95 13.98 -1.23
C ALA A 78 3.20 15.46 -1.55
N ASN A 79 3.62 15.77 -2.77
CA ASN A 79 3.85 17.14 -3.23
C ASN A 79 2.56 17.97 -3.19
N THR A 80 1.45 17.42 -3.65
CA THR A 80 0.14 18.10 -3.65
C THR A 80 -0.28 18.46 -2.23
N LYS A 81 -0.04 17.55 -1.27
CA LYS A 81 -0.39 17.78 0.13
C LYS A 81 0.70 18.46 0.97
N ARG A 82 1.86 18.77 0.38
CA ARG A 82 3.06 19.23 1.10
C ARG A 82 3.44 18.32 2.27
N MET A 83 3.40 17.01 2.01
CA MET A 83 3.84 15.97 2.93
C MET A 83 5.13 15.32 2.43
N ASP A 84 5.81 14.61 3.32
CA ASP A 84 6.98 13.83 2.95
C ASP A 84 6.55 12.54 2.25
N PRO A 85 7.07 12.25 1.02
CA PRO A 85 6.76 11.01 0.33
C PRO A 85 7.22 9.79 1.12
N ASP A 86 8.28 9.94 1.92
CA ASP A 86 8.78 8.90 2.81
C ASP A 86 7.81 8.57 3.95
N GLU A 87 7.10 9.55 4.51
CA GLU A 87 6.06 9.28 5.51
C GLU A 87 4.89 8.49 4.92
N ILE A 88 4.47 8.84 3.70
CA ILE A 88 3.39 8.14 3.00
C ILE A 88 3.83 6.71 2.67
N LYS A 89 5.03 6.53 2.12
CA LYS A 89 5.61 5.21 1.83
C LYS A 89 5.72 4.36 3.10
N LYS A 90 6.18 4.96 4.20
CA LYS A 90 6.32 4.27 5.50
C LYS A 90 4.96 3.84 6.06
N GLY A 91 3.94 4.69 6.02
CA GLY A 91 2.58 4.32 6.44
C GLY A 91 1.99 3.20 5.57
N LEU A 92 2.27 3.20 4.28
CA LEU A 92 1.87 2.13 3.35
C LEU A 92 2.61 0.81 3.64
N MET A 93 3.88 0.86 4.01
CA MET A 93 4.68 -0.32 4.41
C MET A 93 4.25 -0.89 5.77
N ASP A 94 3.90 -0.02 6.72
CA ASP A 94 3.42 -0.39 8.05
C ASP A 94 1.99 -0.97 8.02
N CYS A 95 1.26 -0.71 6.94
CA CYS A 95 -0.06 -1.26 6.71
C CYS A 95 -0.04 -2.79 6.58
N GLY A 96 -0.96 -3.46 7.28
CA GLY A 96 -1.11 -4.93 7.24
C GLY A 96 -1.71 -5.46 5.94
N LEU A 97 -1.85 -6.79 5.85
CA LEU A 97 -2.42 -7.48 4.68
C LEU A 97 -3.83 -6.95 4.35
N PRO A 98 -4.17 -6.83 3.05
CA PRO A 98 -5.50 -6.42 2.63
C PRO A 98 -6.53 -7.51 2.97
N GLY A 99 -7.59 -7.13 3.68
CA GLY A 99 -8.65 -8.05 4.13
C GLY A 99 -8.48 -8.61 5.53
N ALA A 100 -7.40 -8.27 6.24
CA ALA A 100 -7.31 -8.50 7.67
C ALA A 100 -8.16 -7.43 8.39
N ASP A 101 -9.46 -7.68 8.51
CA ASP A 101 -10.24 -7.13 9.63
C ASP A 101 -9.49 -7.50 10.91
N GLN A 102 -9.29 -6.53 11.80
CA GLN A 102 -8.42 -6.66 12.96
C GLN A 102 -8.62 -7.98 13.72
N LYS A 103 -7.73 -8.94 13.50
CA LYS A 103 -7.30 -9.87 14.54
C LYS A 103 -5.79 -9.82 14.61
N LYS A 104 -5.30 -9.24 15.71
CA LYS A 104 -4.07 -9.71 16.33
C LYS A 104 -4.14 -11.23 16.37
N ASP A 105 -3.27 -11.92 15.66
CA ASP A 105 -2.84 -13.30 15.91
C ASP A 105 -1.75 -13.57 14.85
N GLU A 106 -0.48 -13.35 15.21
CA GLU A 106 0.40 -14.47 15.59
C GLU A 106 0.37 -15.58 14.53
N LYS A 107 1.33 -15.52 13.60
CA LYS A 107 1.80 -16.73 12.93
C LYS A 107 3.31 -16.83 13.08
N GLU A 108 3.68 -17.26 14.27
CA GLU A 108 4.81 -18.15 14.50
C GLU A 108 4.79 -19.27 13.44
N GLU A 109 5.80 -19.32 12.57
CA GLU A 109 6.34 -20.61 12.11
C GLU A 109 7.84 -20.48 11.81
N LYS A 110 8.58 -20.72 12.88
CA LYS A 110 9.91 -21.32 13.00
C LYS A 110 10.60 -21.71 11.68
N LYS A 111 11.79 -21.15 11.44
CA LYS A 111 12.86 -21.87 10.74
C LYS A 111 14.15 -21.90 11.57
N PRO A 112 14.90 -23.02 11.52
CA PRO A 112 15.73 -23.49 12.62
C PRO A 112 17.14 -22.91 12.58
N PRO A 113 17.87 -22.90 13.71
CA PRO A 113 19.31 -22.99 13.69
C PRO A 113 19.75 -24.34 14.27
N VAL A 114 20.27 -25.18 13.38
CA VAL A 114 21.19 -26.28 13.71
C VAL A 114 22.35 -25.72 14.55
N ARG A 115 22.63 -26.34 15.70
CA ARG A 115 23.98 -26.68 16.22
C ARG A 115 23.92 -27.18 17.68
N ARG A 116 23.96 -28.49 17.86
CA ARG A 116 25.16 -29.24 18.23
C ARG A 116 25.04 -30.67 17.71
#